data_AF-A0A6A0H349-F1
#
_entry.id   AF-A0A6A0H349-F1
#
_cell.length_a   1.000
_cell.length_b   1.000
_cell.length_c   1.000
_cell.angle_alpha   90.00
_cell.angle_beta   90.00
_cell.angle_gamma   90.00
#
_symmetry.space_group_name_H-M   'P 1'
#
loop_
_entity.id
_entity.type
_entity.pdbx_description
1 polymer ?
#
loop_
_entity_poly.entity_id
_entity_poly.type
_entity_poly.pdbx_seq_one_letter_code
_entity_poly.pdbx_strand_id
1 'polypeptide(L)'
;MMIARRTILVLAVAFLGTLVESTYHSRPLVPSNVKVFPTARAEDQAFWYAEAQNEIAQSLARTENNNVAKNVILFLGDGMSVATITAGRIYKGQQLGQSGEEYKLVWEDFPDLAMIKTYDVDRQVPDSASTATAYLCGVKSNYYTTGTISSMTAVKVSLYESFR
;
A
#
# COMPACT_ATOMS: atom_id res chain seq x y z
N MET A 1 54.45 39.22 -11.13
CA MET A 1 53.86 38.29 -12.11
C MET A 1 53.77 36.86 -11.51
N MET A 2 52.98 36.66 -10.46
CA MET A 2 52.80 35.33 -9.80
C MET A 2 51.36 35.01 -9.39
N ILE A 3 50.44 35.98 -9.48
CA ILE A 3 49.05 35.82 -9.01
C ILE A 3 48.17 35.13 -10.08
N ALA A 4 48.42 35.36 -11.37
CA ALA A 4 47.62 34.81 -12.47
C ALA A 4 47.79 33.30 -12.70
N ARG A 5 48.94 32.70 -12.34
CA ARG A 5 49.17 31.25 -12.52
C ARG A 5 48.47 30.39 -11.48
N ARG A 6 48.18 30.92 -10.29
CA ARG A 6 47.47 30.19 -9.23
C ARG A 6 45.96 30.20 -9.45
N THR A 7 45.39 31.26 -10.00
CA THR A 7 43.96 31.34 -10.33
C THR A 7 43.55 30.45 -11.49
N ILE A 8 44.41 30.28 -12.51
CA ILE A 8 44.14 29.37 -13.63
C ILE A 8 44.17 27.90 -13.17
N LEU A 9 45.06 27.54 -12.24
CA LEU A 9 45.14 26.17 -11.71
C LEU A 9 43.89 25.80 -10.88
N VAL A 10 43.34 26.74 -10.11
CA VAL A 10 42.14 26.50 -9.29
C VAL A 10 40.88 26.36 -10.16
N LEU A 11 40.77 27.13 -11.24
CA LEU A 11 39.68 26.98 -12.21
C LEU A 11 39.77 25.67 -13.01
N ALA A 12 40.97 25.20 -13.35
CA ALA A 12 41.15 23.92 -14.04
C ALA A 12 40.78 22.70 -13.15
N VAL A 13 41.08 22.75 -11.86
CA VAL A 13 40.69 21.70 -10.89
C VAL A 13 39.18 21.72 -10.64
N ALA A 14 38.54 22.90 -10.63
CA ALA A 14 37.09 23.00 -10.50
C ALA A 14 36.34 22.48 -11.74
N PHE A 15 36.88 22.67 -12.95
CA PHE A 15 36.27 22.15 -14.17
C PHE A 15 36.43 20.62 -14.31
N LEU A 16 37.56 20.07 -13.86
CA LEU A 16 37.80 18.62 -13.85
C LEU A 16 36.91 17.87 -12.85
N GLY A 17 36.39 18.56 -11.82
CA GLY A 17 35.48 18.00 -10.82
C GLY A 17 34.02 17.82 -11.26
N THR A 18 33.65 18.31 -12.45
CA THR A 18 32.28 18.15 -13.00
C THR A 18 32.15 17.00 -14.02
N LEU A 19 33.24 16.26 -14.25
CA LEU A 19 33.20 14.96 -14.93
C LEU A 19 33.13 13.83 -13.89
N VAL A 20 32.34 14.01 -12.82
CA VAL A 20 31.79 12.85 -12.10
C VAL A 20 30.79 12.23 -13.06
N GLU A 21 31.35 11.37 -13.89
CA GLU A 21 30.68 10.26 -14.53
C GLU A 21 29.56 9.79 -13.61
N SER A 22 28.34 9.79 -14.14
CA SER A 22 27.22 9.06 -13.57
C SER A 22 27.72 7.63 -13.40
N THR A 23 28.28 7.35 -12.23
CA THR A 23 28.68 6.02 -11.81
C THR A 23 27.35 5.35 -11.53
N TYR A 24 26.76 4.83 -12.61
CA TYR A 24 25.76 3.79 -12.57
C TYR A 24 26.21 2.84 -11.48
N HIS A 25 25.53 2.90 -10.34
CA HIS A 25 25.77 2.01 -9.23
C HIS A 25 25.72 0.60 -9.83
N SER A 26 26.87 -0.08 -9.87
CA SER A 26 26.92 -1.46 -10.34
C SER A 26 25.84 -2.22 -9.58
N ARG A 27 24.83 -2.73 -10.30
CA ARG A 27 23.77 -3.54 -9.71
C ARG A 27 24.46 -4.60 -8.84
N PRO A 28 24.15 -4.69 -7.53
CA PRO A 28 24.74 -5.72 -6.69
C PRO A 28 24.50 -7.08 -7.35
N LEU A 29 25.54 -7.90 -7.43
CA LEU A 29 25.44 -9.25 -7.97
C LEU A 29 24.45 -10.03 -7.09
N VAL A 30 23.25 -10.24 -7.61
CA VAL A 30 22.22 -11.01 -6.94
C VAL A 30 22.73 -12.46 -6.84
N PRO A 31 22.83 -13.04 -5.62
CA PRO A 31 23.33 -14.39 -5.48
C PRO A 31 22.41 -15.38 -6.21
N SER A 32 22.99 -16.42 -6.81
CA SER A 32 22.31 -17.33 -7.76
C SER A 32 21.14 -18.13 -7.18
N ASN A 33 20.97 -18.10 -5.86
CA ASN A 33 19.88 -18.75 -5.12
C ASN A 33 18.67 -17.82 -4.87
N VAL A 34 18.72 -16.56 -5.32
CA VAL A 34 17.57 -15.65 -5.26
C VAL A 34 16.73 -15.88 -6.51
N LYS A 35 15.44 -16.21 -6.30
CA LYS A 35 14.46 -16.19 -7.38
C LYS A 35 14.32 -14.75 -7.86
N VAL A 36 14.93 -14.42 -8.99
CA VAL A 36 14.70 -13.18 -9.70
C VAL A 36 13.43 -13.37 -10.52
N PHE A 37 12.36 -12.66 -10.15
CA PHE A 37 11.19 -12.60 -11.00
C PHE A 37 11.50 -11.69 -12.20
N PRO A 38 11.16 -12.10 -13.43
CA PRO A 38 11.44 -11.29 -14.59
C PRO A 38 10.65 -9.98 -14.50
N THR A 39 11.35 -8.85 -14.41
CA THR A 39 10.74 -7.54 -14.64
C THR A 39 10.42 -7.45 -16.13
N ALA A 40 9.15 -7.45 -16.49
CA ALA A 40 8.72 -7.50 -17.89
C ALA A 40 9.12 -6.25 -18.70
N ARG A 41 9.49 -5.14 -18.05
CA ARG A 41 9.68 -3.82 -18.67
C ARG A 41 10.88 -3.07 -18.06
N ALA A 42 11.52 -2.23 -18.88
CA ALA A 42 12.52 -1.27 -18.40
C ALA A 42 11.84 -0.09 -17.69
N GLU A 43 12.09 0.07 -16.40
CA GLU A 43 11.52 1.13 -15.54
C GLU A 43 12.50 2.30 -15.39
N ASP A 44 12.81 2.95 -16.52
CA ASP A 44 13.70 4.11 -16.54
C ASP A 44 13.01 5.40 -16.07
N GLN A 45 13.74 6.52 -16.07
CA GLN A 45 13.19 7.81 -15.67
C GLN A 45 11.96 8.21 -16.51
N ALA A 46 12.02 8.01 -17.83
CA ALA A 46 10.94 8.39 -18.74
C ALA A 46 9.66 7.58 -18.49
N PHE A 47 9.81 6.29 -18.17
CA PHE A 47 8.73 5.42 -17.74
C PHE A 47 7.98 6.00 -16.53
N TRP A 48 8.68 6.32 -15.44
CA TRP A 48 8.04 6.82 -14.21
C TRP A 48 7.37 8.18 -14.42
N TYR A 49 7.97 9.06 -15.23
CA TYR A 49 7.32 10.32 -15.58
C TYR A 49 6.04 10.10 -16.38
N ALA A 50 6.04 9.19 -17.35
CA ALA A 50 4.86 8.89 -18.15
C ALA A 50 3.74 8.30 -17.29
N GLU A 51 4.04 7.35 -16.40
CA GLU A 51 3.04 6.77 -15.48
C GLU A 51 2.44 7.84 -14.55
N ALA A 52 3.27 8.71 -13.97
CA ALA A 52 2.79 9.79 -13.12
C ALA A 52 1.88 10.79 -13.86
N GLN A 53 2.22 11.15 -15.10
CA GLN A 53 1.38 12.02 -15.93
C GLN A 53 0.03 11.37 -16.25
N ASN A 54 0.03 10.07 -16.53
CA ASN A 54 -1.19 9.31 -16.77
C ASN A 54 -2.10 9.30 -15.53
N GLU A 55 -1.55 9.03 -14.34
CA GLU A 55 -2.29 9.01 -13.08
C GLU A 55 -2.91 10.38 -12.76
N ILE A 56 -2.14 11.46 -12.95
CA ILE A 56 -2.64 12.84 -12.78
C ILE A 56 -3.78 13.13 -13.75
N ALA A 57 -3.61 12.76 -15.03
CA ALA A 57 -4.64 12.97 -16.04
C ALA A 57 -5.94 12.20 -15.72
N GLN A 58 -5.83 10.97 -15.23
CA GLN A 58 -6.98 10.17 -14.78
C GLN A 58 -7.68 10.80 -13.57
N SER A 59 -6.90 11.27 -12.59
CA SER A 59 -7.43 11.95 -11.41
C SER A 59 -8.17 13.25 -11.77
N LEU A 60 -7.61 14.06 -12.68
CA LEU A 60 -8.25 15.29 -13.15
C LEU A 60 -9.51 15.05 -14.00
N ALA A 61 -9.57 13.93 -14.71
CA ALA A 61 -10.75 13.56 -15.51
C ALA A 61 -11.90 12.99 -14.67
N ARG A 62 -11.67 12.71 -13.39
CA ARG A 62 -12.67 12.14 -12.48
C ARG A 62 -13.82 13.11 -12.26
N THR A 63 -15.05 12.62 -12.41
CA THR A 63 -16.28 13.35 -12.06
C THR A 63 -16.93 12.69 -10.85
N GLU A 64 -17.34 13.48 -9.86
CA GLU A 64 -18.04 12.98 -8.68
C GLU A 64 -19.47 12.54 -9.03
N ASN A 65 -19.88 11.39 -8.51
CA ASN A 65 -21.26 10.93 -8.61
C ASN A 65 -22.06 11.35 -7.37
N ASN A 66 -22.84 12.41 -7.50
CA ASN A 66 -23.69 12.95 -6.42
C ASN A 66 -25.12 12.38 -6.40
N ASN A 67 -25.40 11.34 -7.20
CA ASN A 67 -26.71 10.70 -7.23
C ASN A 67 -26.92 9.79 -6.01
N VAL A 68 -28.18 9.59 -5.62
CA VAL A 68 -28.53 8.61 -4.58
C VAL A 68 -28.31 7.18 -5.10
N ALA A 69 -27.53 6.39 -4.37
CA ALA A 69 -27.24 5.01 -4.73
C ALA A 69 -28.51 4.13 -4.65
N LYS A 70 -28.80 3.40 -5.72
CA LYS A 70 -29.91 2.42 -5.74
C LYS A 70 -29.56 1.12 -4.99
N ASN A 71 -28.31 0.70 -5.07
CA ASN A 71 -27.82 -0.55 -4.48
C ASN A 71 -26.54 -0.26 -3.70
N VAL A 72 -26.34 -0.99 -2.59
CA VAL A 72 -25.13 -0.94 -1.78
C VAL A 72 -24.56 -2.35 -1.70
N ILE A 73 -23.28 -2.50 -2.05
CA ILE A 73 -22.53 -3.76 -1.94
C ILE A 73 -21.32 -3.47 -1.06
N LEU A 74 -21.17 -4.23 0.03
CA LEU A 74 -20.04 -4.14 0.94
C LEU A 74 -19.23 -5.44 0.87
N PHE A 75 -17.98 -5.34 0.42
CA PHE A 75 -17.01 -6.43 0.50
C PHE A 75 -16.23 -6.30 1.82
N LEU A 76 -16.28 -7.33 2.66
CA LEU A 76 -15.59 -7.36 3.95
C LEU A 76 -14.50 -8.44 3.94
N GLY A 77 -13.23 -8.02 3.98
CA GLY A 77 -12.10 -8.93 4.17
C GLY A 77 -11.74 -9.03 5.65
N ASP A 78 -12.20 -10.08 6.34
CA ASP A 78 -11.86 -10.31 7.75
C ASP A 78 -10.35 -10.55 7.90
N GLY A 79 -9.71 -9.84 8.83
CA GLY A 79 -8.26 -9.91 9.05
C GLY A 79 -7.39 -9.35 7.90
N MET A 80 -7.97 -8.66 6.91
CA MET A 80 -7.24 -8.16 5.74
C MET A 80 -6.54 -6.82 6.03
N SER A 81 -5.35 -6.90 6.62
CA SER A 81 -4.48 -5.73 6.85
C SER A 81 -3.88 -5.19 5.54
N VAL A 82 -3.32 -3.98 5.57
CA VAL A 82 -2.57 -3.40 4.43
C VAL A 82 -1.44 -4.34 3.97
N ALA A 83 -0.73 -4.96 4.92
CA ALA A 83 0.31 -5.93 4.60
C ALA A 83 -0.26 -7.18 3.91
N THR A 84 -1.45 -7.64 4.31
CA THR A 84 -2.15 -8.76 3.67
C THR A 84 -2.52 -8.41 2.23
N ILE A 85 -2.98 -7.18 1.96
CA ILE A 85 -3.29 -6.70 0.61
C ILE A 85 -2.02 -6.67 -0.26
N THR A 86 -0.92 -6.10 0.25
CA THR A 86 0.36 -6.04 -0.46
C THR A 86 0.93 -7.44 -0.76
N ALA A 87 0.86 -8.37 0.20
CA ALA A 87 1.27 -9.74 -0.04
C ALA A 87 0.36 -10.42 -1.09
N GLY A 88 -0.95 -10.16 -1.04
CA GLY A 88 -1.93 -10.67 -1.98
C GLY A 88 -1.69 -10.21 -3.42
N ARG A 89 -1.38 -8.92 -3.64
CA ARG A 89 -1.11 -8.40 -4.99
C ARG A 89 0.18 -8.97 -5.59
N ILE A 90 1.25 -9.05 -4.79
CA ILE A 90 2.52 -9.66 -5.22
C ILE A 90 2.30 -11.13 -5.58
N TYR A 91 1.64 -11.87 -4.70
CA TYR A 91 1.34 -13.28 -4.94
C TYR A 91 0.50 -13.45 -6.22
N LYS A 92 -0.53 -12.63 -6.42
CA LYS A 92 -1.40 -12.71 -7.59
C LYS A 92 -0.65 -12.38 -8.89
N GLY A 93 0.18 -11.34 -8.92
CA GLY A 93 1.00 -11.02 -10.08
C GLY A 93 2.01 -12.12 -10.42
N GLN A 94 2.65 -12.70 -9.40
CA GLN A 94 3.56 -13.85 -9.59
C GLN A 94 2.85 -15.09 -10.13
N GLN A 95 1.61 -15.36 -9.70
CA GLN A 95 0.78 -16.44 -10.27
C GLN A 95 0.46 -16.21 -11.75
N LEU A 96 0.48 -14.96 -12.22
CA LEU A 96 0.30 -14.56 -13.62
C LEU A 96 1.62 -14.47 -14.40
N GLY A 97 2.75 -14.84 -13.79
CA GLY A 97 4.07 -14.80 -14.42
C GLY A 97 4.72 -13.40 -14.48
N GLN A 98 4.20 -12.44 -13.71
CA GLN A 98 4.73 -11.09 -13.55
C GLN A 98 5.71 -11.01 -12.37
N SER A 99 6.35 -9.85 -12.13
CA SER A 99 7.19 -9.68 -10.93
C SER A 99 6.36 -9.68 -9.64
N GLY A 100 5.21 -9.03 -9.69
CA GLY A 100 4.18 -9.05 -8.66
C GLY A 100 3.92 -7.69 -8.05
N GLU A 101 4.96 -6.90 -7.81
CA GLU A 101 4.89 -5.59 -7.17
C GLU A 101 4.05 -4.58 -7.96
N GLU A 102 4.10 -4.67 -9.29
CA GLU A 102 3.37 -3.81 -10.22
C GLU A 102 1.89 -4.21 -10.37
N TYR A 103 1.53 -5.45 -10.05
CA TYR A 103 0.18 -5.96 -10.22
C TYR A 103 -0.78 -5.23 -9.28
N LYS A 104 -1.91 -4.70 -9.79
CA LYS A 104 -2.96 -4.08 -8.98
C LYS A 104 -4.12 -5.06 -8.75
N LEU A 105 -4.63 -5.13 -7.53
CA LEU A 105 -5.88 -5.83 -7.22
C LEU A 105 -7.06 -4.98 -7.70
N VAL A 106 -8.19 -5.62 -8.02
CA VAL A 106 -9.36 -4.96 -8.65
C VAL A 106 -9.88 -3.77 -7.83
N TRP A 107 -9.79 -3.84 -6.50
CA TRP A 107 -10.24 -2.76 -5.63
C TRP A 107 -9.21 -1.63 -5.45
N GLU A 108 -7.97 -1.79 -5.92
CA GLU A 108 -6.98 -0.70 -5.95
C GLU A 108 -7.26 0.30 -7.09
N ASP A 109 -8.11 -0.08 -8.05
CA ASP A 109 -8.64 0.81 -9.09
C ASP A 109 -9.92 1.55 -8.62
N PHE A 110 -10.38 1.31 -7.39
CA PHE A 110 -11.50 2.06 -6.85
C PHE A 110 -11.10 3.52 -6.65
N PRO A 111 -12.00 4.48 -6.95
CA PRO A 111 -11.64 5.88 -7.01
C PRO A 111 -11.35 6.49 -5.63
N ASP A 112 -11.83 5.86 -4.56
CA ASP A 112 -11.77 6.38 -3.19
C ASP A 112 -11.09 5.38 -2.25
N LEU A 113 -10.16 5.91 -1.44
CA LEU A 113 -9.45 5.18 -0.40
C LEU A 113 -9.58 5.94 0.92
N ALA A 114 -9.86 5.21 2.00
CA ALA A 114 -9.91 5.77 3.34
C ALA A 114 -9.26 4.82 4.35
N MET A 115 -8.74 5.38 5.44
CA MET A 115 -8.24 4.63 6.59
C MET A 115 -9.26 4.64 7.72
N ILE A 116 -9.45 3.49 8.37
CA ILE A 116 -10.46 3.32 9.42
C ILE A 116 -9.77 2.96 10.74
N LYS A 117 -10.23 3.59 11.84
CA LYS A 117 -9.78 3.26 13.21
C LYS A 117 -10.64 2.13 13.79
N THR A 118 -10.05 0.95 13.92
CA THR A 118 -10.77 -0.29 14.23
C THR A 118 -10.98 -0.61 15.71
N TYR A 119 -10.39 0.15 16.64
CA TYR A 119 -10.52 -0.10 18.09
C TYR A 119 -11.98 -0.24 18.55
N ASP A 120 -12.20 -1.11 19.53
CA ASP A 120 -13.47 -1.28 20.24
C ASP A 120 -13.61 -0.27 21.37
N VAL A 121 -14.80 -0.15 21.95
CA VAL A 121 -15.01 0.80 23.06
C VAL A 121 -14.12 0.46 24.26
N ASP A 122 -13.90 -0.82 24.54
CA ASP A 122 -13.13 -1.32 25.67
C ASP A 122 -11.73 -1.86 25.31
N ARG A 123 -11.38 -2.02 24.02
CA ARG A 123 -10.09 -2.60 23.58
C ARG A 123 -9.48 -1.94 22.36
N GLN A 124 -8.16 -1.83 22.36
CA GLN A 124 -7.40 -1.29 21.22
C GLN A 124 -7.32 -2.28 20.05
N VAL A 125 -7.21 -3.58 20.36
CA VAL A 125 -7.26 -4.66 19.36
C VAL A 125 -8.66 -5.25 19.39
N PRO A 126 -9.46 -5.07 18.33
CA PRO A 126 -10.85 -5.49 18.31
C PRO A 126 -11.03 -6.96 17.92
N ASP A 127 -12.25 -7.49 18.01
CA ASP A 127 -12.64 -8.76 17.38
C ASP A 127 -13.61 -8.57 16.21
N SER A 128 -13.93 -9.66 15.50
CA SER A 128 -14.82 -9.62 14.33
C SER A 128 -16.26 -9.24 14.71
N ALA A 129 -16.73 -9.60 15.91
CA ALA A 129 -18.11 -9.34 16.34
C ALA A 129 -18.39 -7.84 16.55
N SER A 130 -17.46 -7.16 17.24
CA SER A 130 -17.57 -5.74 17.56
C SER A 130 -17.36 -4.86 16.34
N THR A 131 -16.39 -5.21 15.49
CA THR A 131 -16.15 -4.51 14.22
C THR A 131 -17.31 -4.67 13.24
N ALA A 132 -17.94 -5.85 13.15
CA ALA A 132 -19.15 -6.04 12.35
C ALA A 132 -20.28 -5.10 12.81
N THR A 133 -20.46 -4.93 14.12
CA THR A 133 -21.44 -3.98 14.68
C THR A 133 -21.12 -2.54 14.27
N ALA A 134 -19.85 -2.15 14.30
CA ALA A 134 -19.44 -0.82 13.86
C ALA A 134 -19.72 -0.57 12.37
N TYR A 135 -19.34 -1.51 11.49
CA TYR A 135 -19.50 -1.35 10.04
C TYR A 135 -20.96 -1.45 9.57
N LEU A 136 -21.77 -2.31 10.19
CA LEU A 136 -23.12 -2.62 9.72
C LEU A 136 -24.21 -1.84 10.46
N CYS A 137 -23.99 -1.49 11.73
CA CYS A 137 -24.97 -0.77 12.56
C CYS A 137 -24.57 0.68 12.83
N GLY A 138 -23.35 1.10 12.48
CA GLY A 138 -22.88 2.48 12.66
C GLY A 138 -22.54 2.85 14.10
N VAL A 139 -22.45 1.87 15.02
CA VAL A 139 -22.14 2.08 16.44
C VAL A 139 -21.04 1.11 16.88
N LYS A 140 -20.04 1.61 17.59
CA LYS A 140 -19.00 0.76 18.19
C LYS A 140 -19.54 0.05 19.42
N SER A 141 -19.20 -1.23 19.56
CA SER A 141 -19.60 -2.07 20.70
C SER A 141 -18.38 -2.50 21.51
N ASN A 142 -18.63 -3.26 22.59
CA ASN A 142 -17.58 -3.88 23.37
C ASN A 142 -17.10 -5.16 22.69
N TYR A 143 -15.87 -5.56 22.98
CA TYR A 143 -15.29 -6.80 22.52
C TYR A 143 -16.20 -8.02 22.81
N TYR A 144 -16.29 -8.96 21.87
CA TYR A 144 -17.18 -10.12 21.88
C TYR A 144 -18.69 -9.81 21.90
N THR A 145 -19.11 -8.64 21.46
CA THR A 145 -20.55 -8.30 21.37
C THR A 145 -20.97 -7.97 19.94
N THR A 146 -22.13 -8.46 19.51
CA THR A 146 -22.71 -8.21 18.18
C THR A 146 -24.08 -7.54 18.29
N GLY A 147 -24.31 -6.46 17.55
CA GLY A 147 -25.64 -5.82 17.44
C GLY A 147 -26.09 -5.09 18.71
N THR A 148 -25.18 -4.84 19.64
CA THR A 148 -25.45 -4.22 20.93
C THR A 148 -24.64 -2.94 21.11
N ILE A 149 -25.19 -1.98 21.84
CA ILE A 149 -24.45 -0.79 22.26
C ILE A 149 -23.45 -1.12 23.38
N SER A 150 -22.42 -0.30 23.54
CA SER A 150 -21.35 -0.51 24.53
C SER A 150 -21.78 -0.45 26.00
N SER A 151 -23.01 -0.06 26.31
CA SER A 151 -23.54 -0.16 27.68
C SER A 151 -23.90 -1.60 28.07
N MET A 152 -23.90 -2.54 27.12
CA MET A 152 -24.17 -3.96 27.35
C MET A 152 -22.87 -4.72 27.60
N THR A 153 -22.86 -5.56 28.64
CA THR A 153 -21.72 -6.39 29.01
C THR A 153 -21.69 -7.66 28.18
N ALA A 154 -20.52 -8.01 27.62
CA ALA A 154 -20.33 -9.27 26.91
C ALA A 154 -20.58 -10.47 27.84
N VAL A 155 -21.53 -11.33 27.47
CA VAL A 155 -21.75 -12.61 28.16
C VAL A 155 -21.00 -13.70 27.42
N LYS A 156 -19.93 -14.22 28.04
CA LYS A 156 -19.15 -15.32 27.49
C LYS A 156 -19.91 -16.63 27.72
N VAL A 157 -20.52 -17.19 26.68
CA VAL A 157 -21.03 -18.57 26.71
C VAL A 157 -19.88 -19.49 26.34
N SER A 158 -19.27 -20.14 27.34
CA SER A 158 -18.23 -21.15 27.09
C SER A 158 -18.91 -22.46 26.72
N LEU A 159 -18.85 -22.87 25.46
CA LEU A 159 -19.18 -24.23 25.07
C LEU A 159 -18.02 -25.13 25.52
N TYR A 160 -18.27 -25.97 26.54
CA TYR A 160 -17.38 -27.07 26.88
C TYR A 160 -17.55 -28.15 25.80
N GLU A 161 -16.76 -28.11 24.73
CA GLU A 161 -16.62 -29.27 23.86
C GLU A 161 -15.76 -30.32 24.58
N SER A 162 -16.44 -31.29 25.18
CA SER A 162 -15.81 -32.51 25.70
C SER A 162 -15.55 -33.46 24.53
N PHE A 163 -14.44 -33.26 23.83
CA PHE A 163 -13.85 -34.33 23.02
C PHE A 163 -12.80 -35.05 23.87
N ARG A 164 -13.21 -36.23 24.37
CA ARG A 164 -12.27 -37.30 24.72
C ARG A 164 -11.73 -37.93 23.45
#